data_AF-F6WSS1-F1
#
_entry.id   AF-F6WSS1-F1
#
_cell.length_a   1.000
_cell.length_b   1.000
_cell.length_c   1.000
_cell.angle_alpha   90.00
_cell.angle_beta   90.00
_cell.angle_gamma   90.00
#
_symmetry.space_group_name_H-M   'P 1'
#
loop_
_entity.id
_entity.type
_entity.pdbx_description
1 polymer ?
#
loop_
_entity_poly.entity_id
_entity_poly.type
_entity_poly.pdbx_seq_one_letter_code
_entity_poly.pdbx_strand_id
1 'polypeptide(L)'
;MSQLIYRKLRGPAYIILIVIVLRIFYYLLSSGETVQVVPDKASMTQKHLKHRLKNNQFLPQVHLARSTSPKKSPATSTANQNYTGLYKPVWSSLDSRPLPQWFDNAKFGIFIHWGVYSVPSFYNEWFWWYWKGPEPKSSIKEFMKKNYPSVTSYTEFEINFTASNFKPDDWAELFHESGAKYVVFTTKHHEGFANWPSKVGGHRNSQQRGPHQDLVAALSTAVRNKNLAFGVYYSLYEWFSREYNADKSNHFESNKFVKNKVSPQLHELIETYKPDILFSDGDFGPTSYWNTTNFLAWLYNDSPVKSRTTDGEQRFRIFMVTTFLLSMNQWRPPSINGKCV
;
A
#
# COMPACT_ATOMS: atom_id res chain seq x y z
N MET A 1 19.69 16.74 7.59
CA MET A 1 18.43 15.97 7.77
C MET A 1 18.64 14.45 7.73
N SER A 2 19.35 13.89 6.74
CA SER A 2 19.59 12.43 6.64
C SER A 2 20.41 11.82 7.80
N GLN A 3 21.36 12.57 8.38
CA GLN A 3 22.19 12.07 9.50
C GLN A 3 21.49 12.06 10.87
N LEU A 4 20.40 12.83 11.05
CA LEU A 4 19.69 12.89 12.34
C LEU A 4 18.78 11.67 12.54
N ILE A 5 18.11 11.23 11.46
CA ILE A 5 17.33 9.98 11.42
C ILE A 5 18.23 8.77 11.68
N TYR A 6 19.47 8.80 11.18
CA TYR A 6 20.42 7.69 11.35
C TYR A 6 20.94 7.51 12.79
N ARG A 7 20.98 8.59 13.60
CA ARG A 7 21.50 8.53 14.97
C ARG A 7 20.51 7.97 16.01
N LYS A 8 19.20 8.14 15.82
CA LYS A 8 18.18 7.58 16.74
C LYS A 8 17.91 6.07 16.53
N LEU A 9 18.40 5.45 15.45
CA LEU A 9 18.16 4.04 15.10
C LEU A 9 19.19 3.02 15.65
N ARG A 10 20.16 3.44 16.48
CA ARG A 10 21.21 2.56 17.04
C ARG A 10 20.82 1.93 18.40
N GLY A 11 19.74 1.17 18.43
CA GLY A 11 19.38 0.30 19.56
C GLY A 11 19.09 -1.13 19.06
N PRO A 12 19.41 -2.20 19.83
CA PRO A 12 19.36 -3.59 19.36
C PRO A 12 17.94 -4.18 19.17
N ALA A 13 16.90 -3.37 18.94
CA ALA A 13 15.50 -3.85 18.94
C ALA A 13 14.55 -3.23 17.89
N TYR A 14 15.05 -2.48 16.90
CA TYR A 14 14.19 -1.84 15.89
C TYR A 14 14.50 -2.33 14.47
N ILE A 15 14.04 -3.53 14.12
CA ILE A 15 13.86 -3.90 12.72
C ILE A 15 12.38 -3.69 12.40
N ILE A 16 12.00 -2.42 12.20
CA ILE A 16 10.76 -2.06 11.52
C ILE A 16 11.18 -1.64 10.11
N LEU A 17 10.75 -2.40 9.10
CA LEU A 17 10.90 -2.01 7.71
C LEU A 17 9.90 -0.88 7.43
N ILE A 18 10.27 0.35 7.78
CA ILE A 18 9.55 1.54 7.30
C ILE A 18 9.98 1.73 5.84
N VAL A 19 9.13 1.35 4.90
CA VAL A 19 9.27 1.77 3.50
C VAL A 19 8.92 3.27 3.46
N ILE A 20 9.90 4.12 3.75
CA ILE A 20 9.77 5.56 3.56
C ILE A 20 9.87 5.82 2.06
N VAL A 21 8.72 6.02 1.41
CA VAL A 21 8.69 6.62 0.08
C VAL A 21 9.05 8.11 0.25
N LEU A 22 10.35 8.43 0.16
CA LEU A 22 10.83 9.80 0.16
C LEU A 22 10.45 10.47 -1.16
N ARG A 23 9.44 11.34 -1.11
CA ARG A 23 9.05 12.22 -2.21
C ARG A 23 9.90 13.49 -2.16
N ILE A 24 11.06 13.50 -2.80
CA ILE A 24 11.79 14.74 -3.08
C ILE A 24 11.26 15.30 -4.40
N PHE A 25 10.55 16.42 -4.35
CA PHE A 25 10.22 17.18 -5.56
C PHE A 25 11.46 17.92 -6.04
N TYR A 26 11.89 17.65 -7.27
CA TYR A 26 12.74 18.57 -8.03
C TYR A 26 11.80 19.47 -8.84
N TYR A 27 11.55 20.68 -8.33
CA TYR A 27 10.74 21.69 -8.99
C TYR A 27 11.62 22.48 -9.95
N LEU A 28 11.97 21.93 -11.12
CA LEU A 28 12.72 22.65 -12.16
C LEU A 28 12.39 22.09 -13.55
N LEU A 29 11.19 22.39 -14.05
CA LEU A 29 10.87 22.40 -15.48
C LEU A 29 9.87 23.53 -15.81
N SER A 30 10.12 24.74 -15.29
CA SER A 30 9.43 25.96 -15.77
C SER A 30 10.28 27.24 -15.74
N SER A 31 11.60 27.15 -15.57
CA SER A 31 12.51 28.28 -15.81
C SER A 31 13.72 27.74 -16.57
N GLY A 32 13.79 28.06 -17.87
CA GLY A 32 14.80 27.58 -18.80
C GLY A 32 16.19 28.15 -18.56
N GLU A 33 16.79 27.87 -17.40
CA GLU A 33 18.17 28.23 -17.09
C GLU A 33 19.00 26.96 -16.83
N THR A 34 19.98 26.74 -17.70
CA THR A 34 21.01 25.71 -17.56
C THR A 34 21.97 26.11 -16.45
N VAL A 35 22.00 25.35 -15.36
CA VAL A 35 23.10 25.40 -14.39
C VAL A 35 23.92 24.12 -14.53
N GLN A 36 25.15 24.26 -15.01
CA GLN A 36 26.14 23.19 -14.99
C GLN A 36 26.60 22.91 -13.56
N VAL A 37 26.61 21.64 -13.17
CA VAL A 37 27.31 21.18 -11.98
C VAL A 37 28.46 20.26 -12.41
N VAL A 38 29.67 20.70 -12.08
CA VAL A 38 30.94 20.01 -12.29
C VAL A 38 31.00 18.74 -11.41
N PRO A 39 31.37 17.56 -11.95
CA PRO A 39 31.58 16.38 -11.13
C PRO A 39 33.04 16.28 -10.69
N ASP A 40 33.31 16.34 -9.37
CA ASP A 40 34.60 15.94 -8.83
C ASP A 40 34.56 14.49 -8.33
N LYS A 41 35.16 13.63 -9.15
CA LYS A 41 35.88 12.36 -8.91
C LYS A 41 35.40 11.39 -7.81
N ALA A 42 34.79 10.30 -8.26
CA ALA A 42 35.36 8.95 -8.11
C ALA A 42 34.83 8.02 -9.21
N SER A 43 35.75 7.30 -9.86
CA SER A 43 35.61 6.69 -11.18
C SER A 43 34.80 5.39 -11.21
N MET A 44 33.89 5.26 -12.18
CA MET A 44 33.53 3.97 -12.75
C MET A 44 33.43 4.12 -14.28
N THR A 45 34.36 3.52 -15.00
CA THR A 45 34.59 3.72 -16.44
C THR A 45 33.46 3.16 -17.29
N GLN A 46 33.03 3.98 -18.26
CA GLN A 46 31.93 3.81 -19.23
C GLN A 46 32.01 2.57 -20.16
N LYS A 47 32.93 1.64 -19.90
CA LYS A 47 33.18 0.45 -20.74
C LYS A 47 32.30 -0.75 -20.37
N HIS A 48 31.76 -0.81 -19.15
CA HIS A 48 30.90 -1.92 -18.70
C HIS A 48 29.41 -1.77 -19.05
N LEU A 49 28.94 -0.55 -19.33
CA LEU A 49 27.52 -0.30 -19.65
C LEU A 49 27.15 -0.68 -21.10
N LYS A 50 28.10 -0.58 -22.03
CA LYS A 50 27.88 -0.91 -23.46
C LYS A 50 27.88 -2.41 -23.76
N HIS A 51 28.44 -3.26 -22.90
CA HIS A 51 28.45 -4.71 -23.13
C HIS A 51 27.13 -5.38 -22.72
N ARG A 52 26.45 -4.88 -21.67
CA ARG A 52 25.17 -5.44 -21.20
C ARG A 52 23.96 -5.06 -22.04
N LEU A 53 24.06 -4.03 -22.88
CA LEU A 53 23.00 -3.65 -23.83
C LEU A 53 22.99 -4.48 -25.12
N LYS A 54 24.04 -5.29 -25.39
CA LYS A 54 24.16 -6.06 -26.64
C LYS A 54 23.67 -7.52 -26.57
N ASN A 55 23.50 -8.10 -25.38
CA ASN A 55 23.17 -9.52 -25.23
C ASN A 55 21.74 -9.73 -24.68
N ASN A 56 20.74 -9.42 -25.51
CA ASN A 56 19.30 -9.69 -25.33
C ASN A 56 19.00 -10.98 -24.52
N GLN A 57 18.94 -10.87 -23.19
CA GLN A 57 18.33 -11.85 -22.29
C GLN A 57 17.30 -11.11 -21.43
N PHE A 58 16.25 -10.66 -22.09
CA PHE A 58 14.99 -10.35 -21.43
C PHE A 58 14.01 -11.51 -21.66
N LEU A 59 13.26 -11.78 -20.59
CA LEU A 59 12.08 -12.64 -20.46
C LEU A 59 11.17 -12.60 -21.72
N PRO A 60 10.43 -13.67 -22.04
CA PRO A 60 9.55 -13.66 -23.20
C PRO A 60 8.52 -12.54 -23.09
N GLN A 61 8.52 -11.67 -24.11
CA GLN A 61 7.52 -10.64 -24.32
C GLN A 61 6.14 -11.29 -24.50
N VAL A 62 5.27 -11.14 -23.52
CA VAL A 62 3.83 -11.23 -23.77
C VAL A 62 3.48 -10.08 -24.70
N HIS A 63 3.04 -10.38 -25.91
CA HIS A 63 2.59 -9.39 -26.89
C HIS A 63 1.45 -8.56 -26.29
N LEU A 64 1.75 -7.31 -25.92
CA LEU A 64 0.74 -6.28 -25.68
C LEU A 64 0.09 -5.96 -27.03
N ALA A 65 -1.10 -6.52 -27.26
CA ALA A 65 -1.96 -6.07 -28.33
C ALA A 65 -2.21 -4.57 -28.14
N ARG A 66 -1.91 -3.79 -29.19
CA ARG A 66 -2.31 -2.39 -29.32
C ARG A 66 -3.83 -2.32 -29.12
N SER A 67 -4.27 -1.79 -27.98
CA SER A 67 -5.66 -1.40 -27.76
C SER A 67 -5.98 -0.27 -28.73
N THR A 68 -6.63 -0.59 -29.84
CA THR A 68 -7.37 0.37 -30.66
C THR A 68 -8.54 0.90 -29.83
N SER A 69 -8.77 2.20 -29.91
CA SER A 69 -9.85 2.91 -29.21
C SER A 69 -11.18 2.17 -29.33
N PRO A 70 -11.95 1.98 -28.23
CA PRO A 70 -13.26 1.35 -28.35
C PRO A 70 -14.18 2.25 -29.17
N LYS A 71 -14.67 1.72 -30.30
CA LYS A 71 -15.83 2.27 -31.00
C LYS A 71 -16.98 2.40 -30.01
N LYS A 72 -17.69 3.54 -30.06
CA LYS A 72 -18.96 3.76 -29.35
C LYS A 72 -19.91 2.58 -29.61
N SER A 73 -20.25 1.85 -28.56
CA SER A 73 -21.40 0.94 -28.52
C SER A 73 -22.44 1.50 -27.56
N PRO A 74 -23.74 1.23 -27.80
CA PRO A 74 -24.82 2.10 -27.37
C PRO A 74 -25.03 2.03 -25.86
N ALA A 75 -25.32 3.20 -25.27
CA ALA A 75 -25.77 3.31 -23.89
C ALA A 75 -27.08 2.53 -23.72
N THR A 76 -27.03 1.38 -23.06
CA THR A 76 -28.24 0.75 -22.51
C THR A 76 -28.59 1.49 -21.23
N SER A 77 -29.57 2.38 -21.33
CA SER A 77 -30.14 3.10 -20.21
C SER A 77 -30.77 2.11 -19.24
N THR A 78 -30.24 2.06 -18.01
CA THR A 78 -30.97 1.50 -16.87
C THR A 78 -31.30 2.63 -15.90
N ALA A 79 -32.57 3.01 -15.96
CA ALA A 79 -33.45 3.53 -14.91
C ALA A 79 -32.96 4.66 -13.98
N ASN A 80 -33.74 5.75 -14.03
CA ASN A 80 -33.82 6.82 -13.04
C ASN A 80 -33.80 6.32 -11.59
N GLN A 81 -32.66 6.45 -10.94
CA GLN A 81 -32.56 6.64 -9.50
C GLN A 81 -32.41 8.15 -9.29
N ASN A 82 -33.37 8.78 -8.59
CA ASN A 82 -33.30 10.18 -8.22
C ASN A 82 -32.19 10.38 -7.17
N TYR A 83 -30.94 10.47 -7.63
CA TYR A 83 -29.81 10.84 -6.79
C TYR A 83 -29.92 12.33 -6.47
N THR A 84 -30.16 12.65 -5.20
CA THR A 84 -30.25 14.02 -4.67
C THR A 84 -28.90 14.61 -4.27
N GLY A 85 -27.81 13.84 -4.40
CA GLY A 85 -26.45 14.26 -4.07
C GLY A 85 -25.75 15.06 -5.18
N LEU A 86 -24.73 15.85 -4.80
CA LEU A 86 -23.91 16.67 -5.72
C LEU A 86 -23.20 15.83 -6.79
N TYR A 87 -22.78 14.61 -6.45
CA TYR A 87 -22.03 13.72 -7.33
C TYR A 87 -22.85 12.51 -7.77
N LYS A 88 -22.99 12.31 -9.08
CA LYS A 88 -23.67 11.13 -9.67
C LYS A 88 -22.68 9.96 -9.77
N PRO A 89 -23.15 8.69 -9.76
CA PRO A 89 -22.29 7.51 -9.87
C PRO A 89 -21.80 7.25 -11.31
N VAL A 90 -21.25 8.29 -11.94
CA VAL A 90 -20.66 8.27 -13.28
C VAL A 90 -19.36 9.06 -13.26
N TRP A 91 -18.35 8.60 -14.00
CA TRP A 91 -17.00 9.18 -13.94
C TRP A 91 -16.95 10.67 -14.25
N SER A 92 -17.70 11.14 -15.25
CA SER A 92 -17.76 12.57 -15.58
C SER A 92 -18.23 13.46 -14.42
N SER A 93 -19.04 12.91 -13.50
CA SER A 93 -19.45 13.62 -12.29
C SER A 93 -18.45 13.43 -11.15
N LEU A 94 -17.88 12.24 -10.96
CA LEU A 94 -16.96 11.97 -9.86
C LEU A 94 -15.60 12.66 -10.07
N ASP A 95 -15.11 12.68 -11.31
CA ASP A 95 -13.84 13.30 -11.71
C ASP A 95 -13.91 14.84 -11.67
N SER A 96 -15.11 15.43 -11.59
CA SER A 96 -15.27 16.88 -11.43
C SER A 96 -15.07 17.36 -9.99
N ARG A 97 -14.95 16.43 -9.03
CA ARG A 97 -14.68 16.77 -7.63
C ARG A 97 -13.29 17.37 -7.50
N PRO A 98 -13.14 18.59 -6.98
CA PRO A 98 -11.83 19.18 -6.77
C PRO A 98 -11.07 18.40 -5.68
N LEU A 99 -9.76 18.29 -5.87
CA LEU A 99 -8.87 17.74 -4.85
C LEU A 99 -8.95 18.61 -3.58
N PRO A 100 -9.10 18.02 -2.38
CA PRO A 100 -9.08 18.79 -1.13
C PRO A 100 -7.80 19.62 -0.99
N GLN A 101 -7.94 20.92 -0.70
CA GLN A 101 -6.82 21.86 -0.67
C GLN A 101 -5.72 21.45 0.32
N TRP A 102 -6.09 20.85 1.45
CA TRP A 102 -5.13 20.38 2.44
C TRP A 102 -4.19 19.31 1.86
N PHE A 103 -4.70 18.41 1.01
CA PHE A 103 -3.91 17.33 0.41
C PHE A 103 -2.99 17.87 -0.67
N ASP A 104 -3.48 18.82 -1.49
CA ASP A 104 -2.60 19.51 -2.43
C ASP A 104 -1.47 20.24 -1.67
N ASN A 105 -1.77 20.90 -0.55
CA ASN A 105 -0.79 21.63 0.27
C ASN A 105 0.17 20.71 1.05
N ALA A 106 -0.23 19.48 1.36
CA ALA A 106 0.52 18.59 2.26
C ALA A 106 1.90 18.19 1.71
N LYS A 107 2.00 17.97 0.38
CA LYS A 107 3.20 17.57 -0.40
C LYS A 107 3.87 16.25 -0.01
N PHE A 108 4.10 16.00 1.29
CA PHE A 108 4.83 14.87 1.85
C PHE A 108 4.00 14.12 2.91
N GLY A 109 4.01 12.80 2.83
CA GLY A 109 3.40 11.91 3.81
C GLY A 109 4.12 10.57 3.88
N ILE A 110 3.80 9.78 4.90
CA ILE A 110 4.43 8.49 5.19
C ILE A 110 3.45 7.37 4.87
N PHE A 111 3.93 6.32 4.22
CA PHE A 111 3.20 5.10 3.98
C PHE A 111 3.76 4.00 4.88
N ILE A 112 2.88 3.26 5.55
CA ILE A 112 3.26 2.13 6.41
C ILE A 112 2.63 0.86 5.85
N HIS A 113 3.48 -0.06 5.38
CA HIS A 113 3.13 -1.46 5.14
C HIS A 113 3.50 -2.29 6.36
N TRP A 114 2.49 -2.69 7.12
CA TRP A 114 2.65 -3.49 8.32
C TRP A 114 1.48 -4.49 8.45
N GLY A 115 1.83 -5.76 8.65
CA GLY A 115 0.88 -6.86 8.71
C GLY A 115 1.59 -8.15 9.10
N VAL A 116 0.95 -9.29 8.85
CA VAL A 116 1.45 -10.59 9.30
C VAL A 116 2.78 -10.94 8.62
N TYR A 117 3.00 -10.45 7.39
CA TYR A 117 4.26 -10.62 6.65
C TYR A 117 5.47 -10.01 7.36
N SER A 118 5.25 -9.11 8.32
CA SER A 118 6.31 -8.56 9.17
C SER A 118 6.84 -9.55 10.20
N VAL A 119 6.13 -10.66 10.49
CA VAL A 119 6.62 -11.71 11.39
C VAL A 119 7.81 -12.47 10.78
N PRO A 120 7.69 -13.08 9.58
CA PRO A 120 8.85 -13.70 8.95
C PRO A 120 9.92 -12.67 8.54
N SER A 121 9.54 -11.40 8.30
CA SER A 121 10.47 -10.30 7.98
C SER A 121 11.47 -10.64 6.87
N PHE A 122 11.03 -11.42 5.88
CA PHE A 122 11.87 -11.89 4.78
C PHE A 122 11.22 -11.55 3.44
N TYR A 123 12.04 -11.06 2.50
CA TYR A 123 11.59 -10.57 1.19
C TYR A 123 10.79 -9.26 1.28
N ASN A 124 9.46 -9.30 1.26
CA ASN A 124 8.57 -8.13 1.32
C ASN A 124 7.13 -8.56 1.65
N GLU A 125 6.17 -7.63 1.55
CA GLU A 125 4.74 -7.86 1.82
C GLU A 125 4.08 -8.92 0.92
N TRP A 126 4.73 -9.32 -0.19
CA TRP A 126 4.34 -10.43 -1.07
C TRP A 126 4.84 -11.80 -0.61
N PHE A 127 5.38 -11.91 0.60
CA PHE A 127 5.92 -13.15 1.14
C PHE A 127 4.99 -14.36 0.97
N TRP A 128 3.70 -14.22 1.32
CA TRP A 128 2.76 -15.34 1.21
C TRP A 128 2.57 -15.81 -0.24
N TRP A 129 2.42 -14.87 -1.18
CA TRP A 129 2.31 -15.18 -2.60
C TRP A 129 3.55 -15.90 -3.12
N TYR A 130 4.75 -15.44 -2.77
CA TYR A 130 5.99 -16.07 -3.20
C TYR A 130 6.36 -17.34 -2.42
N TRP A 131 5.61 -17.69 -1.38
CA TRP A 131 5.74 -18.96 -0.67
C TRP A 131 4.75 -20.02 -1.17
N LYS A 132 3.47 -19.65 -1.33
CA LYS A 132 2.35 -20.58 -1.58
C LYS A 132 1.60 -20.33 -2.88
N GLY A 133 1.95 -19.28 -3.63
CA GLY A 133 1.35 -18.96 -4.91
C GLY A 133 1.80 -19.86 -6.06
N PRO A 134 1.42 -19.55 -7.31
CA PRO A 134 1.68 -20.39 -8.48
C PRO A 134 3.18 -20.58 -8.79
N GLU A 135 4.00 -19.58 -8.51
CA GLU A 135 5.45 -19.60 -8.75
C GLU A 135 6.23 -19.30 -7.46
N PRO A 136 6.35 -20.26 -6.52
CA PRO A 136 7.07 -20.03 -5.28
C PRO A 136 8.57 -19.85 -5.50
N LYS A 137 9.18 -18.90 -4.78
CA LYS A 137 10.62 -18.63 -4.85
C LYS A 137 11.41 -19.65 -4.02
N SER A 138 12.48 -20.21 -4.59
CA SER A 138 13.37 -21.16 -3.90
C SER A 138 13.96 -20.56 -2.62
N SER A 139 14.40 -19.31 -2.66
CA SER A 139 14.95 -18.61 -1.49
C SER A 139 13.97 -18.53 -0.31
N ILE A 140 12.67 -18.35 -0.57
CA ILE A 140 11.63 -18.32 0.47
C ILE A 140 11.35 -19.74 0.98
N LYS A 141 11.31 -20.74 0.10
CA LYS A 141 11.17 -22.15 0.51
C LYS A 141 12.31 -22.60 1.44
N GLU A 142 13.55 -22.25 1.09
CA GLU A 142 14.73 -22.54 1.90
C GLU A 142 14.69 -21.80 3.23
N PHE A 143 14.34 -20.51 3.22
CA PHE A 143 14.14 -19.72 4.42
C PHE A 143 13.10 -20.36 5.35
N MET A 144 11.95 -20.79 4.81
CA MET A 144 10.91 -21.45 5.60
C MET A 144 11.37 -22.79 6.16
N LYS A 145 12.02 -23.63 5.36
CA LYS A 145 12.58 -24.91 5.83
C LYS A 145 13.58 -24.73 6.97
N LYS A 146 14.38 -23.66 6.92
CA LYS A 146 15.43 -23.38 7.90
C LYS A 146 14.89 -22.75 9.19
N ASN A 147 14.00 -21.77 9.09
CA ASN A 147 13.62 -20.92 10.22
C ASN A 147 12.23 -21.25 10.79
N TYR A 148 11.35 -21.85 9.99
CA TYR A 148 9.97 -22.16 10.36
C TYR A 148 9.57 -23.58 9.89
N PRO A 149 10.35 -24.63 10.23
CA PRO A 149 10.15 -25.98 9.69
C PRO A 149 8.80 -26.60 10.05
N SER A 150 8.19 -26.17 11.16
CA SER A 150 6.87 -26.64 11.61
C SER A 150 5.70 -25.86 11.03
N VAL A 151 5.94 -24.69 10.43
CA VAL A 151 4.88 -23.81 9.93
C VAL A 151 4.42 -24.28 8.55
N THR A 152 3.17 -24.72 8.47
CA THR A 152 2.61 -25.31 7.24
C THR A 152 1.68 -24.34 6.50
N SER A 153 1.03 -23.44 7.25
CA SER A 153 0.13 -22.40 6.75
C SER A 153 0.64 -21.00 7.13
N TYR A 154 0.39 -20.03 6.24
CA TYR A 154 0.69 -18.63 6.49
C TYR A 154 -0.10 -18.04 7.67
N THR A 155 -1.32 -18.50 7.87
CA THR A 155 -2.19 -18.02 8.96
C THR A 155 -1.65 -18.36 10.35
N GLU A 156 -0.69 -19.28 10.48
CA GLU A 156 -0.01 -19.56 11.75
C GLU A 156 0.83 -18.37 12.22
N PHE A 157 1.33 -17.52 11.30
CA PHE A 157 2.05 -16.31 11.66
C PHE A 157 1.18 -15.25 12.33
N GLU A 158 -0.15 -15.31 12.19
CA GLU A 158 -1.08 -14.32 12.75
C GLU A 158 -1.01 -14.27 14.28
N ILE A 159 -0.79 -15.40 14.94
CA ILE A 159 -0.66 -15.47 16.40
C ILE A 159 0.67 -14.87 16.87
N ASN A 160 1.72 -15.00 16.05
CA ASN A 160 3.04 -14.46 16.33
C ASN A 160 3.15 -12.95 16.02
N PHE A 161 2.17 -12.38 15.31
CA PHE A 161 2.09 -10.94 15.06
C PHE A 161 1.58 -10.21 16.32
N THR A 162 2.38 -10.14 17.38
CA THR A 162 1.90 -9.65 18.69
C THR A 162 1.95 -8.13 18.85
N ALA A 163 2.71 -7.42 18.01
CA ALA A 163 2.92 -5.98 18.13
C ALA A 163 3.34 -5.51 19.55
N SER A 164 4.08 -6.33 20.30
CA SER A 164 4.36 -6.10 21.74
C SER A 164 5.10 -4.80 22.05
N ASN A 165 5.86 -4.27 21.09
CA ASN A 165 6.59 -3.00 21.22
C ASN A 165 5.90 -1.84 20.49
N PHE A 166 4.66 -2.01 20.04
CA PHE A 166 3.92 -0.96 19.32
C PHE A 166 3.53 0.17 20.28
N LYS A 167 4.11 1.34 20.03
CA LYS A 167 3.84 2.59 20.74
C LYS A 167 3.39 3.64 19.73
N PRO A 168 2.07 3.83 19.53
CA PRO A 168 1.56 4.69 18.46
C PRO A 168 1.97 6.16 18.64
N ASP A 169 2.10 6.65 19.88
CA ASP A 169 2.55 8.02 20.15
C ASP A 169 4.02 8.25 19.76
N ASP A 170 4.91 7.27 19.99
CA ASP A 170 6.31 7.35 19.56
C ASP A 170 6.41 7.38 18.03
N TRP A 171 5.55 6.63 17.34
CA TRP A 171 5.47 6.64 15.88
C TRP A 171 4.95 7.99 15.37
N ALA A 172 3.87 8.50 15.95
CA ALA A 172 3.30 9.78 15.57
C ALA A 172 4.28 10.93 15.80
N GLU A 173 5.04 10.91 16.90
CA GLU A 173 6.13 11.85 17.16
C GLU A 173 7.20 11.78 16.07
N LEU A 174 7.67 10.58 15.74
CA LEU A 174 8.66 10.40 14.66
C LEU A 174 8.14 10.93 13.31
N PHE A 175 6.87 10.68 13.00
CA PHE A 175 6.25 11.15 11.76
C PHE A 175 6.15 12.68 11.74
N HIS A 176 5.81 13.29 12.87
CA HIS A 176 5.79 14.74 13.03
C HIS A 176 7.20 15.34 12.88
N GLU A 177 8.21 14.80 13.58
CA GLU A 177 9.62 15.21 13.49
C GLU A 177 10.17 15.09 12.06
N SER A 178 9.66 14.15 11.26
CA SER A 178 10.06 14.00 9.85
C SER A 178 9.57 15.12 8.92
N GLY A 179 8.62 15.94 9.38
CA GLY A 179 7.96 16.97 8.56
C GLY A 179 6.81 16.46 7.70
N ALA A 180 6.41 15.19 7.84
CA ALA A 180 5.23 14.64 7.17
C ALA A 180 3.97 15.44 7.51
N LYS A 181 3.00 15.46 6.60
CA LYS A 181 1.70 16.11 6.79
C LYS A 181 0.54 15.11 6.83
N TYR A 182 0.78 13.89 6.37
CA TYR A 182 -0.17 12.80 6.47
C TYR A 182 0.53 11.45 6.63
N VAL A 183 -0.21 10.47 7.14
CA VAL A 183 0.23 9.08 7.26
C VAL A 183 -0.84 8.18 6.65
N VAL A 184 -0.46 7.22 5.81
CA VAL A 184 -1.33 6.18 5.27
C VAL A 184 -0.93 4.82 5.85
N PHE A 185 -1.87 4.15 6.50
CA PHE A 185 -1.62 2.87 7.17
C PHE A 185 -2.31 1.71 6.43
N THR A 186 -1.60 0.61 6.19
CA THR A 186 -2.20 -0.62 5.65
C THR A 186 -3.20 -1.21 6.63
N THR A 187 -4.50 -0.96 6.38
CA THR A 187 -5.58 -1.56 7.17
C THR A 187 -5.73 -3.03 6.81
N LYS A 188 -5.72 -3.36 5.52
CA LYS A 188 -5.69 -4.71 4.96
C LYS A 188 -4.84 -4.73 3.71
N HIS A 189 -3.82 -5.59 3.68
CA HIS A 189 -3.04 -5.89 2.47
C HIS A 189 -3.63 -7.09 1.71
N HIS A 190 -3.03 -7.50 0.59
CA HIS A 190 -3.49 -8.65 -0.20
C HIS A 190 -3.58 -9.96 0.60
N GLU A 191 -2.86 -10.11 1.71
CA GLU A 191 -2.97 -11.27 2.61
C GLU A 191 -4.34 -11.40 3.33
N GLY A 192 -5.13 -10.34 3.33
CA GLY A 192 -6.48 -10.34 3.89
C GLY A 192 -6.58 -10.21 5.42
N PHE A 193 -5.46 -10.07 6.13
CA PHE A 193 -5.46 -9.78 7.57
C PHE A 193 -5.84 -8.31 7.81
N ALA A 194 -6.83 -8.08 8.68
CA ALA A 194 -7.30 -6.75 9.02
C ALA A 194 -6.64 -6.23 10.30
N ASN A 195 -5.96 -5.08 10.23
CA ASN A 195 -5.36 -4.39 11.38
C ASN A 195 -6.38 -3.64 12.25
N TRP A 196 -7.66 -3.98 12.14
CA TRP A 196 -8.76 -3.44 12.95
C TRP A 196 -9.80 -4.54 13.21
N PRO A 197 -10.69 -4.42 14.22
CA PRO A 197 -11.69 -5.44 14.58
C PRO A 197 -12.86 -5.50 13.58
N SER A 198 -12.58 -5.85 12.33
CA SER A 198 -13.61 -5.86 11.30
C SER A 198 -14.75 -6.82 11.63
N LYS A 199 -15.99 -6.37 11.46
CA LYS A 199 -17.20 -7.17 11.65
C LYS A 199 -17.39 -8.27 10.59
N VAL A 200 -16.65 -8.20 9.48
CA VAL A 200 -16.73 -9.17 8.38
C VAL A 200 -15.34 -9.74 8.05
N GLY A 201 -15.28 -10.89 7.39
CA GLY A 201 -14.02 -11.57 7.07
C GLY A 201 -13.50 -12.50 8.17
N GLY A 202 -14.30 -12.74 9.22
CA GLY A 202 -14.02 -13.69 10.28
C GLY A 202 -13.00 -13.20 11.31
N HIS A 203 -12.30 -14.13 11.94
CA HIS A 203 -11.38 -13.87 13.05
C HIS A 203 -9.97 -13.42 12.61
N ARG A 204 -9.71 -13.26 11.30
CA ARG A 204 -8.38 -12.90 10.77
C ARG A 204 -8.15 -11.39 10.90
N ASN A 205 -8.12 -10.91 12.14
CA ASN A 205 -7.89 -9.51 12.46
C ASN A 205 -7.11 -9.30 13.75
N SER A 206 -6.49 -8.13 13.88
CA SER A 206 -5.59 -7.77 14.98
C SER A 206 -6.22 -7.77 16.37
N GLN A 207 -7.54 -7.65 16.49
CA GLN A 207 -8.22 -7.71 17.78
C GLN A 207 -8.40 -9.16 18.26
N GLN A 208 -8.70 -10.06 17.31
CA GLN A 208 -8.96 -11.47 17.60
C GLN A 208 -7.69 -12.32 17.60
N ARG A 209 -6.64 -11.90 16.88
CA ARG A 209 -5.39 -12.64 16.71
C ARG A 209 -4.20 -11.73 16.82
N GLY A 210 -3.13 -12.21 17.46
CA GLY A 210 -1.85 -11.53 17.51
C GLY A 210 -1.89 -10.33 18.47
N PRO A 211 -2.07 -9.07 18.00
CA PRO A 211 -1.92 -7.89 18.84
C PRO A 211 -2.97 -7.73 19.95
N HIS A 212 -4.15 -8.34 19.79
CA HIS A 212 -5.31 -8.16 20.66
C HIS A 212 -5.73 -6.69 20.87
N GLN A 213 -5.54 -5.87 19.84
CA GLN A 213 -5.83 -4.44 19.84
C GLN A 213 -6.26 -3.96 18.45
N ASP A 214 -7.06 -2.88 18.42
CA ASP A 214 -7.35 -2.14 17.19
C ASP A 214 -6.18 -1.22 16.82
N LEU A 215 -5.30 -1.71 15.94
CA LEU A 215 -4.11 -0.96 15.50
C LEU A 215 -4.46 0.30 14.70
N VAL A 216 -5.55 0.26 13.92
CA VAL A 216 -6.02 1.43 13.15
C VAL A 216 -6.53 2.52 14.09
N ALA A 217 -7.33 2.19 15.11
CA ALA A 217 -7.78 3.16 16.11
C ALA A 217 -6.61 3.80 16.84
N ALA A 218 -5.70 2.97 17.36
CA ALA A 218 -4.57 3.42 18.15
C ALA A 218 -3.65 4.36 17.36
N LEU A 219 -3.28 3.98 16.13
CA LEU A 219 -2.42 4.81 15.28
C LEU A 219 -3.12 6.08 14.80
N SER A 220 -4.38 5.98 14.37
CA SER A 220 -5.12 7.15 13.87
C SER A 220 -5.32 8.21 14.94
N THR A 221 -5.53 7.81 16.19
CA THR A 221 -5.63 8.71 17.34
C THR A 221 -4.31 9.42 17.59
N ALA A 222 -3.20 8.68 17.68
CA ALA A 222 -1.88 9.26 17.92
C ALA A 222 -1.43 10.22 16.80
N VAL A 223 -1.63 9.84 15.53
CA VAL A 223 -1.30 10.66 14.36
C VAL A 223 -2.07 11.99 14.40
N ARG A 224 -3.37 11.95 14.71
CA ARG A 224 -4.20 13.16 14.81
C ARG A 224 -3.83 14.05 15.98
N ASN A 225 -3.42 13.48 17.12
CA ASN A 225 -2.89 14.23 18.25
C ASN A 225 -1.62 15.03 17.91
N LYS A 226 -0.92 14.67 16.82
CA LYS A 226 0.23 15.41 16.26
C LYS A 226 -0.13 16.33 15.09
N ASN A 227 -1.42 16.61 14.89
CA ASN A 227 -1.95 17.45 13.81
C ASN A 227 -1.56 16.96 12.41
N LEU A 228 -1.44 15.64 12.24
CA LEU A 228 -1.21 15.00 10.95
C LEU A 228 -2.54 14.43 10.42
N ALA A 229 -2.76 14.52 9.11
CA ALA A 229 -3.89 13.86 8.47
C ALA A 229 -3.67 12.34 8.47
N PHE A 230 -4.74 11.55 8.65
CA PHE A 230 -4.65 10.10 8.72
C PHE A 230 -5.42 9.44 7.58
N GLY A 231 -4.73 8.62 6.81
CA GLY A 231 -5.24 7.84 5.70
C GLY A 231 -5.22 6.35 5.97
N VAL A 232 -6.09 5.63 5.25
CA VAL A 232 -6.14 4.18 5.25
C VAL A 232 -5.77 3.66 3.87
N TYR A 233 -4.93 2.63 3.83
CA TYR A 233 -4.78 1.78 2.66
C TYR A 233 -5.66 0.55 2.81
N TYR A 234 -6.33 0.18 1.73
CA TYR A 234 -7.17 -1.01 1.67
C TYR A 234 -6.96 -1.74 0.35
N SER A 235 -6.54 -2.99 0.44
CA SER A 235 -6.52 -3.85 -0.75
C SER A 235 -7.90 -4.41 -1.07
N LEU A 236 -8.39 -4.10 -2.27
CA LEU A 236 -9.62 -4.66 -2.84
C LEU A 236 -9.47 -6.17 -3.04
N TYR A 237 -8.32 -6.61 -3.56
CA TYR A 237 -7.97 -8.02 -3.72
C TYR A 237 -7.60 -8.72 -2.40
N GLU A 238 -7.76 -10.04 -2.39
CA GLU A 238 -7.29 -10.91 -1.31
C GLU A 238 -6.78 -12.24 -1.88
N TRP A 239 -5.52 -12.56 -1.59
CA TRP A 239 -4.90 -13.81 -1.98
C TRP A 239 -5.64 -15.00 -1.40
N PHE A 240 -5.82 -16.01 -2.25
CA PHE A 240 -6.41 -17.30 -1.87
C PHE A 240 -7.84 -17.20 -1.29
N SER A 241 -8.51 -16.04 -1.42
CA SER A 241 -9.92 -15.89 -1.05
C SER A 241 -10.79 -16.78 -1.93
N ARG A 242 -11.56 -17.67 -1.31
CA ARG A 242 -12.49 -18.56 -2.00
C ARG A 242 -13.56 -17.77 -2.76
N GLU A 243 -14.12 -16.73 -2.15
CA GLU A 243 -15.18 -15.93 -2.76
C GLU A 243 -14.65 -15.11 -3.95
N TYR A 244 -13.49 -14.46 -3.79
CA TYR A 244 -12.88 -13.70 -4.89
C TYR A 244 -12.52 -14.63 -6.06
N ASN A 245 -11.92 -15.79 -5.78
CA ASN A 245 -11.58 -16.76 -6.81
C ASN A 245 -12.83 -17.31 -7.51
N ALA A 246 -13.93 -17.55 -6.78
CA ALA A 246 -15.19 -17.97 -7.37
C ALA A 246 -15.80 -16.89 -8.28
N ASP A 247 -15.81 -15.62 -7.83
CA ASP A 247 -16.25 -14.49 -8.65
C ASP A 247 -15.37 -14.36 -9.91
N LYS A 248 -14.04 -14.44 -9.77
CA LYS A 248 -13.09 -14.38 -10.88
C LYS A 248 -13.28 -15.53 -11.88
N SER A 249 -13.45 -16.77 -11.41
CA SER A 249 -13.73 -17.92 -12.25
C SER A 249 -15.07 -17.80 -12.99
N ASN A 250 -16.01 -17.05 -12.43
CA ASN A 250 -17.27 -16.69 -13.08
C ASN A 250 -17.19 -15.36 -13.85
N HIS A 251 -15.99 -14.99 -14.33
CA HIS A 251 -15.74 -13.79 -15.13
C HIS A 251 -16.27 -12.49 -14.49
N PHE A 252 -16.33 -12.44 -13.16
CA PHE A 252 -16.87 -11.33 -12.37
C PHE A 252 -18.35 -10.99 -12.63
N GLU A 253 -19.14 -11.94 -13.14
CA GLU A 253 -20.60 -11.78 -13.27
C GLU A 253 -21.31 -11.81 -11.90
N SER A 254 -20.71 -12.48 -10.91
CA SER A 254 -21.09 -12.37 -9.51
C SER A 254 -20.15 -11.43 -8.77
N ASN A 255 -20.66 -10.81 -7.70
CA ASN A 255 -19.91 -9.90 -6.83
C ASN A 255 -20.04 -10.25 -5.35
N LYS A 256 -20.01 -11.55 -5.04
CA LYS A 256 -20.21 -12.04 -3.67
C LYS A 256 -19.11 -11.54 -2.74
N PHE A 257 -17.85 -11.62 -3.16
CA PHE A 257 -16.73 -11.13 -2.36
C PHE A 257 -16.83 -9.62 -2.10
N VAL A 258 -17.27 -8.85 -3.09
CA VAL A 258 -17.46 -7.41 -2.94
C VAL A 258 -18.58 -7.09 -1.96
N LYS A 259 -19.74 -7.74 -2.10
CA LYS A 259 -20.91 -7.53 -1.23
C LYS A 259 -20.68 -8.01 0.20
N ASN A 260 -20.05 -9.17 0.37
CA ASN A 260 -19.92 -9.82 1.67
C ASN A 260 -18.73 -9.29 2.48
N LYS A 261 -17.68 -8.79 1.81
CA LYS A 261 -16.44 -8.38 2.47
C LYS A 261 -16.03 -6.96 2.11
N VAL A 262 -15.74 -6.67 0.84
CA VAL A 262 -15.08 -5.41 0.47
C VAL A 262 -15.92 -4.17 0.80
N SER A 263 -17.17 -4.14 0.37
CA SER A 263 -18.05 -3.00 0.59
C SER A 263 -18.30 -2.77 2.10
N PRO A 264 -18.71 -3.77 2.90
CA PRO A 264 -18.87 -3.57 4.34
C PRO A 264 -17.59 -3.10 5.05
N GLN A 265 -16.41 -3.61 4.68
CA GLN A 265 -15.14 -3.17 5.27
C GLN A 265 -14.80 -1.73 4.92
N LEU A 266 -14.98 -1.32 3.66
CA LEU A 266 -14.76 0.06 3.26
C LEU A 266 -15.69 1.02 4.00
N HIS A 267 -16.99 0.70 4.09
CA HIS A 267 -17.94 1.49 4.86
C HIS A 267 -17.55 1.55 6.35
N GLU A 268 -17.18 0.42 6.96
CA GLU A 268 -16.73 0.35 8.34
C GLU A 268 -15.50 1.25 8.60
N LEU A 269 -14.50 1.19 7.72
CA LEU A 269 -13.30 2.02 7.83
C LEU A 269 -13.61 3.52 7.75
N ILE A 270 -14.47 3.90 6.79
CA ILE A 270 -14.86 5.29 6.58
C ILE A 270 -15.68 5.82 7.76
N GLU A 271 -16.67 5.06 8.23
CA GLU A 271 -17.56 5.49 9.32
C GLU A 271 -16.84 5.56 10.67
N THR A 272 -16.01 4.55 10.95
CA THR A 272 -15.34 4.39 12.25
C THR A 272 -14.16 5.35 12.36
N TYR A 273 -13.21 5.26 11.43
CA TYR A 273 -11.92 5.97 11.55
C TYR A 273 -11.92 7.32 10.85
N LYS A 274 -12.93 7.61 10.02
CA LYS A 274 -13.10 8.89 9.30
C LYS A 274 -11.78 9.37 8.67
N PRO A 275 -11.15 8.55 7.81
CA PRO A 275 -9.83 8.87 7.25
C PRO A 275 -9.90 10.06 6.29
N ASP A 276 -8.81 10.81 6.25
CA ASP A 276 -8.58 11.91 5.32
C ASP A 276 -8.17 11.40 3.92
N ILE A 277 -7.65 10.17 3.84
CA ILE A 277 -7.28 9.51 2.57
C ILE A 277 -7.82 8.09 2.57
N LEU A 278 -8.51 7.70 1.50
CA LEU A 278 -8.76 6.30 1.18
C LEU A 278 -7.86 5.89 0.00
N PHE A 279 -6.86 5.05 0.27
CA PHE A 279 -5.93 4.56 -0.73
C PHE A 279 -6.26 3.10 -1.08
N SER A 280 -6.87 2.86 -2.25
CA SER A 280 -7.18 1.52 -2.75
C SER A 280 -6.04 0.91 -3.57
N ASP A 281 -5.97 -0.41 -3.61
CA ASP A 281 -5.04 -1.18 -4.45
C ASP A 281 -5.56 -2.60 -4.70
N GLY A 282 -5.01 -3.31 -5.68
CA GLY A 282 -5.42 -4.66 -6.05
C GLY A 282 -6.79 -4.68 -6.72
N ASP A 283 -7.04 -3.78 -7.66
CA ASP A 283 -8.29 -3.62 -8.41
C ASP A 283 -8.46 -4.65 -9.54
N PHE A 284 -7.84 -5.82 -9.45
CA PHE A 284 -7.87 -6.88 -10.45
C PHE A 284 -9.31 -7.34 -10.77
N GLY A 285 -9.94 -6.73 -11.75
CA GLY A 285 -11.34 -6.95 -12.13
C GLY A 285 -11.91 -5.70 -12.81
N PRO A 286 -13.04 -5.79 -13.50
CA PRO A 286 -13.66 -4.61 -14.10
C PRO A 286 -14.20 -3.68 -13.02
N THR A 287 -14.21 -2.36 -13.27
CA THR A 287 -14.79 -1.36 -12.35
C THR A 287 -16.22 -1.70 -11.89
N SER A 288 -17.03 -2.31 -12.77
CA SER A 288 -18.41 -2.72 -12.46
C SER A 288 -18.48 -3.76 -11.34
N TYR A 289 -17.49 -4.66 -11.26
CA TYR A 289 -17.41 -5.68 -10.21
C TYR A 289 -17.26 -5.06 -8.82
N TRP A 290 -16.37 -4.07 -8.71
CA TRP A 290 -16.07 -3.36 -7.47
C TRP A 290 -17.16 -2.38 -7.03
N ASN A 291 -18.15 -2.11 -7.88
CA ASN A 291 -19.20 -1.11 -7.64
C ASN A 291 -18.63 0.30 -7.35
N THR A 292 -17.50 0.64 -7.97
CA THR A 292 -16.67 1.80 -7.61
C THR A 292 -17.42 3.12 -7.70
N THR A 293 -18.17 3.36 -8.78
CA THR A 293 -18.81 4.66 -8.99
C THR A 293 -19.93 4.94 -7.98
N ASN A 294 -20.68 3.90 -7.59
CA ASN A 294 -21.69 4.02 -6.53
C ASN A 294 -21.04 4.26 -5.16
N PHE A 295 -19.95 3.55 -4.86
CA PHE A 295 -19.22 3.75 -3.62
C PHE A 295 -18.62 5.16 -3.53
N LEU A 296 -17.99 5.67 -4.60
CA LEU A 296 -17.44 7.03 -4.62
C LEU A 296 -18.53 8.10 -4.54
N ALA A 297 -19.68 7.90 -5.20
CA ALA A 297 -20.81 8.82 -5.06
C ALA A 297 -21.29 8.90 -3.60
N TRP A 298 -21.45 7.77 -2.92
CA TRP A 298 -21.74 7.75 -1.48
C TRP A 298 -20.64 8.42 -0.65
N LEU A 299 -19.36 8.11 -0.94
CA LEU A 299 -18.21 8.68 -0.24
C LEU A 299 -18.23 10.22 -0.31
N TYR A 300 -18.60 10.79 -1.45
CA TYR A 300 -18.55 12.22 -1.71
C TYR A 300 -19.84 12.98 -1.38
N ASN A 301 -20.97 12.31 -1.25
CA ASN A 301 -22.24 12.93 -0.91
C ASN A 301 -22.64 12.75 0.55
N ASP A 302 -22.43 11.55 1.09
CA ASP A 302 -23.14 11.09 2.28
C ASP A 302 -22.21 10.72 3.43
N SER A 303 -21.00 10.25 3.15
CA SER A 303 -20.05 9.81 4.18
C SER A 303 -19.69 10.92 5.19
N PRO A 304 -19.24 10.55 6.40
CA PRO A 304 -18.79 11.52 7.42
C PRO A 304 -17.50 12.27 7.03
N VAL A 305 -16.86 11.92 5.90
CA VAL A 305 -15.61 12.51 5.44
C VAL A 305 -15.74 13.21 4.08
N LYS A 306 -16.96 13.32 3.54
CA LYS A 306 -17.27 13.85 2.21
C LYS A 306 -16.59 15.17 1.82
N SER A 307 -16.36 16.06 2.78
CA SER A 307 -15.74 17.38 2.54
C SER A 307 -14.21 17.38 2.60
N ARG A 308 -13.58 16.36 3.20
CA ARG A 308 -12.13 16.34 3.45
C ARG A 308 -11.39 15.15 2.86
N THR A 309 -12.07 14.02 2.65
CA THR A 309 -11.41 12.81 2.15
C THR A 309 -10.94 12.99 0.72
N THR A 310 -9.78 12.45 0.39
CA THR A 310 -9.36 12.20 -0.99
C THR A 310 -9.35 10.69 -1.23
N ASP A 311 -9.85 10.25 -2.37
CA ASP A 311 -9.40 8.95 -2.87
C ASP A 311 -7.93 9.11 -3.30
N GLY A 312 -7.13 8.07 -3.10
CA GLY A 312 -5.73 8.08 -3.51
C GLY A 312 -5.57 8.09 -5.04
N GLU A 313 -6.62 8.00 -5.83
CA GLU A 313 -6.53 7.81 -7.29
C GLU A 313 -6.67 9.10 -8.10
N GLN A 314 -7.29 10.15 -7.55
CA GLN A 314 -7.56 11.44 -8.21
C GLN A 314 -6.31 12.16 -8.76
N ARG A 315 -5.09 11.72 -8.41
CA ARG A 315 -3.85 12.06 -9.15
C ARG A 315 -2.88 10.89 -9.39
N PHE A 316 -3.16 9.67 -8.92
CA PHE A 316 -2.23 8.54 -9.05
C PHE A 316 -2.32 7.79 -10.39
N ARG A 317 -3.26 8.15 -11.28
CA ARG A 317 -3.31 7.68 -12.68
C ARG A 317 -2.05 7.98 -13.50
N ILE A 318 -1.05 8.68 -12.97
CA ILE A 318 0.17 9.08 -13.69
C ILE A 318 1.44 8.31 -13.21
N PHE A 319 1.49 7.64 -12.05
CA PHE A 319 2.80 7.22 -11.50
C PHE A 319 2.88 5.89 -10.73
N MET A 320 2.07 4.87 -11.05
CA MET A 320 2.47 3.48 -10.74
C MET A 320 3.44 2.94 -11.82
N VAL A 321 4.57 3.63 -12.00
CA VAL A 321 5.73 3.08 -12.73
C VAL A 321 6.84 2.87 -11.70
N THR A 322 6.99 1.60 -11.32
CA THR A 322 8.20 1.02 -10.71
C THR A 322 8.49 1.39 -9.26
N THR A 323 8.01 0.57 -8.33
CA THR A 323 8.61 0.41 -6.99
C THR A 323 10.04 -0.11 -7.14
N PHE A 324 11.04 0.76 -6.94
CA PHE A 324 12.43 0.32 -6.70
C PHE A 324 12.62 0.05 -5.21
N LEU A 325 12.64 -1.23 -4.83
CA LEU A 325 13.18 -1.68 -3.54
C LEU A 325 14.70 -1.54 -3.58
N LEU A 326 15.26 -0.63 -2.79
CA LEU A 326 16.68 -0.71 -2.41
C LEU A 326 16.82 -1.87 -1.43
N SER A 327 17.07 -3.08 -1.94
CA SER A 327 17.51 -4.20 -1.10
C SER A 327 18.91 -3.87 -0.57
N MET A 328 19.07 -3.73 0.75
CA MET A 328 20.39 -3.76 1.38
C MET A 328 20.93 -5.20 1.38
N ASN A 329 21.28 -5.73 0.20
CA ASN A 329 21.86 -7.06 0.03
C ASN A 329 23.39 -7.06 -0.06
N GLN A 330 24.07 -5.98 0.36
CA GLN A 330 25.54 -5.89 0.31
C GLN A 330 26.23 -5.49 1.61
N TRP A 331 25.54 -5.44 2.75
CA TRP A 331 26.22 -5.11 4.00
C TRP A 331 26.68 -6.39 4.75
N ARG A 332 27.93 -6.80 4.53
CA ARG A 332 28.66 -7.68 5.47
C ARG A 332 29.24 -6.79 6.57
N PRO A 333 28.98 -7.03 7.86
CA PRO A 333 29.67 -6.32 8.93
C PRO A 333 31.16 -6.69 8.93
N PRO A 334 32.08 -5.74 9.18
CA PRO A 334 33.49 -6.05 9.33
C PRO A 334 33.73 -6.91 10.59
N SER A 335 34.57 -7.93 10.45
CA SER A 335 35.00 -8.81 11.54
C SER A 335 35.70 -8.01 12.63
N ILE A 336 35.14 -7.99 13.85
CA ILE A 336 35.83 -7.48 15.03
C ILE A 336 36.63 -8.64 15.64
N ASN A 337 37.92 -8.67 15.30
CA ASN A 337 38.92 -9.37 16.11
C ASN A 337 39.15 -8.54 17.38
N GLY A 338 38.57 -8.97 18.48
CA GLY A 338 38.83 -8.40 19.80
C GLY A 338 38.62 -9.48 20.86
N LYS A 339 39.72 -10.01 21.40
CA LYS A 339 39.73 -10.98 22.48
C LYS A 339 38.96 -10.44 23.69
N CYS A 340 37.95 -11.16 24.16
CA CYS A 340 37.47 -11.02 25.54
C CYS A 340 38.40 -11.82 26.46
N VAL A 341 38.74 -11.22 27.60
CA VAL A 341 39.37 -11.87 28.76
C VAL A 341 38.41 -12.90 29.33
#